data_AF-A0A7S2NR23-F1
#
_entry.id   AF-A0A7S2NR23-F1
#
_cell.length_a   1.000
_cell.length_b   1.000
_cell.length_c   1.000
_cell.angle_alpha   90.00
_cell.angle_beta   90.00
_cell.angle_gamma   90.00
#
_symmetry.space_group_name_H-M   'P 1'
#
loop_
_entity.id
_entity.type
_entity.pdbx_description
1 polymer ?
#
loop_
_entity_poly.entity_id
_entity_poly.type
_entity_poly.pdbx_seq_one_letter_code
_entity_poly.pdbx_strand_id
1 'polypeptide(L)'
;AYTDAPDAQQQLLSFLALCREHQMPCSSFQLSSGYTSIGGKRYVFHWNRDKVPDPHSLCKSFRTAGVRLAANIKPCLLEDHPRYAEAAAAGLFLGDSEYPHMPESSMFWDAR
;
A
#
# COMPACT_ATOMS: atom_id res chain seq x y z
N ALA A 1 7.81 8.87 -6.96
CA ALA A 1 6.36 8.91 -7.26
C ALA A 1 5.61 9.55 -6.08
N TYR A 2 4.35 10.00 -6.26
CA TYR A 2 3.52 10.63 -5.20
C TYR A 2 3.60 9.90 -3.85
N THR A 3 3.44 8.58 -3.88
CA THR A 3 3.40 7.74 -2.68
C THR A 3 4.75 7.52 -2.01
N ASP A 4 5.87 7.82 -2.67
CA ASP A 4 7.21 7.71 -2.07
C ASP A 4 7.64 8.99 -1.35
N ALA A 5 6.99 10.12 -1.68
CA ALA A 5 7.31 11.44 -1.12
C ALA A 5 7.13 11.46 0.41
N PRO A 6 7.95 12.23 1.14
CA PRO A 6 7.83 12.36 2.59
C PRO A 6 6.48 12.97 3.02
N ASP A 7 5.86 13.76 2.14
CA ASP A 7 4.57 14.44 2.30
C ASP A 7 3.47 13.83 1.41
N ALA A 8 3.51 12.52 1.18
CA ALA A 8 2.67 11.82 0.19
C ALA A 8 1.17 12.20 0.25
N GLN A 9 0.58 12.34 1.44
CA GLN A 9 -0.82 12.77 1.57
C GLN A 9 -1.07 14.16 0.97
N GLN A 10 -0.18 15.13 1.18
CA GLN A 10 -0.32 16.47 0.62
C GLN A 10 -0.19 16.43 -0.90
N GLN A 11 0.75 15.66 -1.41
CA GLN A 11 0.95 15.47 -2.86
C GLN A 11 -0.29 14.85 -3.52
N LEU A 12 -0.88 13.82 -2.89
CA LEU A 12 -2.11 13.18 -3.39
C LEU A 12 -3.33 14.12 -3.35
N LEU A 13 -3.44 14.99 -2.35
CA LEU A 13 -4.49 16.01 -2.30
C LEU A 13 -4.26 17.11 -3.36
N SER A 14 -3.01 17.49 -3.60
CA SER A 14 -2.62 18.42 -4.65
C SER A 14 -3.00 17.90 -6.04
N PHE A 15 -2.86 16.60 -6.29
CA PHE A 15 -3.35 15.98 -7.53
C PHE A 15 -4.85 16.26 -7.77
N LEU A 16 -5.70 16.13 -6.74
CA LEU A 16 -7.13 16.44 -6.87
C LEU A 16 -7.38 17.93 -7.16
N ALA A 17 -6.58 18.82 -6.55
CA ALA A 17 -6.67 20.25 -6.82
C ALA A 17 -6.30 20.57 -8.27
N LEU A 18 -5.20 19.98 -8.78
CA LEU A 18 -4.75 20.14 -10.16
C LEU A 18 -5.79 19.61 -11.17
N CYS A 19 -6.40 18.45 -10.90
CA CYS A 19 -7.48 17.95 -11.76
C CYS A 19 -8.64 18.96 -11.86
N ARG A 20 -8.99 19.61 -10.76
CA ARG A 20 -10.05 20.63 -10.74
C ARG A 20 -9.63 21.90 -11.48
N GLU A 21 -8.43 22.39 -11.22
CA GLU A 21 -7.87 23.60 -11.83
C GLU A 21 -7.82 23.48 -13.36
N HIS A 22 -7.32 22.35 -13.85
CA HIS A 22 -7.18 22.11 -15.29
C HIS A 22 -8.41 21.49 -15.94
N GLN A 23 -9.53 21.40 -15.22
CA GLN A 23 -10.77 20.77 -15.69
C GLN A 23 -10.55 19.35 -16.26
N MET A 24 -9.60 18.62 -15.68
CA MET A 24 -9.25 17.26 -16.12
C MET A 24 -10.17 16.25 -15.43
N PRO A 25 -11.02 15.52 -16.17
CA PRO A 25 -11.84 14.47 -15.57
C PRO A 25 -10.96 13.30 -15.10
N CYS A 26 -11.18 12.85 -13.88
CA CYS A 26 -10.52 11.68 -13.32
C CYS A 26 -11.55 10.85 -12.54
N SER A 27 -11.70 9.57 -12.90
CA SER A 27 -12.63 8.65 -12.22
C SER A 27 -11.96 7.80 -11.15
N SER A 28 -10.64 7.64 -11.23
CA SER A 28 -9.89 6.76 -10.33
C SER A 28 -8.41 7.12 -10.29
N PHE A 29 -7.79 6.84 -9.15
CA PHE A 29 -6.36 7.01 -8.94
C PHE A 29 -5.77 5.74 -8.32
N GLN A 30 -4.70 5.22 -8.94
CA GLN A 30 -3.97 4.07 -8.42
C GLN A 30 -2.86 4.55 -7.48
N LEU A 31 -2.88 4.06 -6.23
CA LEU A 31 -1.76 4.23 -5.32
C LEU A 31 -0.70 3.18 -5.63
N SER A 32 0.50 3.61 -6.06
CA SER A 32 1.69 2.76 -6.07
C SER A 32 2.09 2.36 -4.64
N SER A 33 2.97 1.36 -4.48
CA SER A 33 3.26 0.75 -3.17
C SER A 33 3.88 1.68 -2.11
N GLY A 34 4.37 2.88 -2.46
CA GLY A 34 5.09 3.77 -1.54
C GLY A 34 4.33 4.11 -0.24
N TYR A 35 2.98 4.12 -0.26
CA TYR A 35 2.16 4.39 0.93
C TYR A 35 2.32 3.31 2.03
N THR A 36 2.89 2.15 1.67
CA THR A 36 3.11 1.01 2.55
C THR A 36 4.54 0.90 3.09
N SER A 37 5.41 1.87 2.81
CA SER A 37 6.82 1.71 3.08
C SER A 37 7.16 1.68 4.58
N ILE A 38 8.05 0.76 4.97
CA ILE A 38 8.82 0.84 6.22
C ILE A 38 10.29 0.76 5.79
N GLY A 39 11.06 1.80 6.04
CA GLY A 39 12.40 1.96 5.44
C GLY A 39 12.36 1.81 3.92
N GLY A 40 13.26 0.98 3.37
CA GLY A 40 13.35 0.71 1.93
C GLY A 40 12.34 -0.29 1.38
N LYS A 41 11.62 -1.03 2.24
CA LYS A 41 10.74 -2.15 1.86
C LYS A 41 9.27 -1.72 1.72
N ARG A 42 8.38 -2.62 1.29
CA ARG A 42 6.95 -2.34 1.00
C ARG A 42 6.06 -3.42 1.63
N TYR A 43 5.15 -3.02 2.52
CA TYR A 43 4.41 -3.92 3.40
C TYR A 43 2.90 -3.81 3.17
N VAL A 44 2.32 -4.74 2.41
CA VAL A 44 0.87 -4.71 2.11
C VAL A 44 0.05 -4.69 3.41
N PHE A 45 -1.11 -4.02 3.40
CA PHE A 45 -1.92 -3.82 4.61
C PHE A 45 -1.27 -2.96 5.71
N HIS A 46 -0.22 -2.20 5.41
CA HIS A 46 0.36 -1.17 6.27
C HIS A 46 0.21 0.23 5.62
N TRP A 47 -0.07 1.25 6.45
CA TRP A 47 0.01 2.65 6.06
C TRP A 47 1.22 3.27 6.74
N ASN A 48 2.13 3.86 5.96
CA ASN A 48 3.18 4.72 6.48
C ASN A 48 2.55 6.02 6.98
N ARG A 49 2.41 6.15 8.30
CA ARG A 49 1.76 7.30 8.95
C ARG A 49 2.60 8.58 8.92
N ASP A 50 3.91 8.49 8.70
CA ASP A 50 4.74 9.68 8.53
C ASP A 50 4.43 10.37 7.20
N LYS A 51 4.24 9.59 6.14
CA LYS A 51 3.90 10.08 4.79
C LYS A 51 2.40 10.33 4.60
N VAL A 52 1.59 9.47 5.20
CA VAL A 52 0.11 9.50 5.13
C VAL A 52 -0.47 9.48 6.55
N PRO A 53 -0.44 10.63 7.25
CA PRO A 53 -0.85 10.70 8.66
C PRO A 53 -2.32 10.33 8.88
N ASP A 54 -3.20 10.69 7.94
CA ASP A 54 -4.63 10.40 8.02
C ASP A 54 -5.16 9.79 6.70
N PRO A 55 -4.97 8.47 6.51
CA PRO A 55 -5.50 7.77 5.36
C PRO A 55 -7.03 7.83 5.26
N HIS A 56 -7.74 7.98 6.37
CA HIS A 56 -9.20 8.09 6.35
C HIS A 56 -9.64 9.43 5.73
N SER A 57 -9.01 10.53 6.14
CA SER A 57 -9.27 11.86 5.55
C SER A 57 -8.84 11.92 4.08
N LEU A 58 -7.71 11.32 3.73
CA LEU A 58 -7.28 11.17 2.33
C LEU A 58 -8.34 10.45 1.50
N CYS A 59 -8.76 9.25 1.92
CA CYS A 59 -9.78 8.46 1.23
C CYS A 59 -11.13 9.20 1.13
N LYS A 60 -11.52 9.92 2.17
CA LYS A 60 -12.73 10.75 2.17
C LYS A 60 -12.62 11.86 1.14
N SER A 61 -11.49 12.56 1.05
CA SER A 61 -11.26 13.63 0.08
C SER A 61 -11.37 13.13 -1.36
N PHE A 62 -10.75 11.99 -1.69
CA PHE A 62 -10.86 11.35 -3.00
C PHE A 62 -12.32 10.98 -3.33
N ARG A 63 -13.03 10.34 -2.39
CA ARG A 63 -14.44 10.00 -2.56
C ARG A 63 -15.32 11.23 -2.80
N THR A 64 -15.13 12.31 -2.04
CA THR A 64 -15.86 13.57 -2.22
C THR A 64 -15.60 14.20 -3.58
N ALA A 65 -14.38 14.05 -4.11
CA ALA A 65 -14.02 14.50 -5.46
C ALA A 65 -14.54 13.58 -6.58
N GLY A 66 -15.25 12.50 -6.25
CA GLY A 66 -15.73 11.52 -7.23
C GLY A 66 -14.63 10.60 -7.79
N VAL A 67 -13.45 10.58 -7.18
CA VAL A 67 -12.29 9.80 -7.62
C VAL A 67 -12.15 8.54 -6.76
N ARG A 68 -12.17 7.36 -7.38
CA ARG A 68 -11.96 6.09 -6.67
C ARG A 68 -10.48 5.81 -6.46
N LEU A 69 -10.05 5.65 -5.21
CA LEU A 69 -8.70 5.17 -4.89
C LEU A 69 -8.60 3.66 -5.07
N ALA A 70 -7.58 3.21 -5.79
CA ALA A 70 -7.21 1.81 -5.93
C ALA A 70 -5.83 1.58 -5.31
N ALA A 71 -5.79 0.90 -4.17
CA ALA A 71 -4.55 0.66 -3.43
C ALA A 71 -3.79 -0.54 -4.01
N ASN A 72 -2.47 -0.38 -4.25
CA ASN A 72 -1.63 -1.50 -4.69
C ASN A 72 -1.45 -2.53 -3.58
N ILE A 73 -1.88 -3.77 -3.84
CA ILE A 73 -1.64 -4.93 -2.98
C ILE A 73 -0.80 -5.97 -3.73
N LYS A 74 -0.18 -6.88 -2.97
CA LYS A 74 0.58 -8.03 -3.44
C LYS A 74 0.10 -9.29 -2.71
N PRO A 75 0.13 -10.47 -3.36
CA PRO A 75 -0.35 -11.72 -2.76
C PRO A 75 0.71 -12.38 -1.86
N CYS A 76 1.55 -11.60 -1.17
CA CYS A 76 2.59 -12.10 -0.28
C CYS A 76 2.88 -11.10 0.84
N LEU A 77 3.33 -11.61 1.99
CA LEU A 77 3.93 -10.83 3.05
C LEU A 77 5.45 -11.05 3.02
N LEU A 78 6.21 -9.99 3.35
CA LEU A 78 7.63 -10.15 3.65
C LEU A 78 7.78 -10.91 4.97
N GLU A 79 8.86 -11.69 5.11
CA GLU A 79 9.13 -12.45 6.35
C GLU A 79 9.22 -11.54 7.58
N ASP A 80 9.72 -10.32 7.41
CA ASP A 80 9.79 -9.29 8.46
C ASP A 80 8.55 -8.40 8.54
N HIS A 81 7.43 -8.80 7.93
CA HIS A 81 6.18 -8.04 8.00
C HIS A 81 5.67 -8.03 9.47
N PRO A 82 5.24 -6.88 10.02
CA PRO A 82 4.78 -6.78 11.42
C PRO A 82 3.64 -7.74 11.80
N ARG A 83 2.84 -8.14 10.80
CA ARG A 83 1.72 -9.09 10.94
C ARG A 83 2.03 -10.50 10.41
N TYR A 84 3.28 -10.83 10.12
CA TYR A 84 3.66 -12.15 9.59
C TYR A 84 3.28 -13.27 10.57
N ALA A 85 3.69 -13.15 11.84
CA ALA A 85 3.40 -14.15 12.86
C ALA A 85 1.89 -14.34 13.10
N GLU A 86 1.13 -13.24 13.08
CA GLU A 86 -0.34 -13.28 13.18
C GLU A 86 -0.96 -14.05 12.00
N ALA A 87 -0.52 -13.76 10.77
CA ALA A 87 -1.00 -14.44 9.57
C ALA A 87 -0.61 -15.93 9.54
N ALA A 88 0.60 -16.27 9.99
CA ALA A 88 1.07 -17.65 10.09
C ALA A 88 0.26 -18.44 11.13
N ALA A 89 0.05 -17.87 12.33
CA ALA A 89 -0.74 -18.51 13.38
C ALA A 89 -2.21 -18.72 12.97
N ALA A 90 -2.75 -17.86 12.11
CA ALA A 90 -4.09 -17.99 11.55
C ALA A 90 -4.17 -18.92 10.33
N GLY A 91 -3.06 -19.52 9.88
CA GLY A 91 -3.02 -20.44 8.74
C GLY A 91 -3.36 -19.77 7.40
N LEU A 92 -3.02 -18.48 7.22
CA LEU A 92 -3.37 -17.71 6.03
C LEU A 92 -2.41 -17.89 4.85
N PHE A 93 -1.24 -18.48 5.08
CA PHE A 93 -0.26 -18.74 4.03
C PHE A 93 -0.50 -20.08 3.36
N LEU A 94 -0.04 -20.21 2.11
CA LEU A 94 0.15 -21.52 1.49
C LEU A 94 1.22 -22.27 2.28
N GLY A 95 0.99 -23.58 2.49
CA GLY A 95 1.95 -24.44 3.18
C GLY A 95 3.11 -24.83 2.26
N ASP A 96 4.29 -25.01 2.85
CA ASP A 96 5.46 -25.57 2.18
C ASP A 96 5.21 -27.03 1.75
N SER A 97 5.78 -27.43 0.60
CA SER A 97 5.54 -28.76 0.03
C SER A 97 6.18 -29.90 0.84
N GLU A 98 7.30 -29.63 1.51
CA GLU A 98 7.99 -30.60 2.38
C GLU A 98 7.51 -30.49 3.83
N TYR A 99 7.15 -29.27 4.25
CA TYR A 99 6.66 -28.96 5.60
C TYR A 99 5.28 -28.27 5.57
N PRO A 100 4.16 -29.00 5.38
CA PRO A 100 2.83 -28.42 5.17
C PRO A 100 2.30 -27.51 6.28
N HIS A 101 2.90 -27.56 7.48
CA HIS A 101 2.55 -26.71 8.62
C HIS A 101 3.36 -25.40 8.68
N MET A 102 4.33 -25.22 7.77
CA MET A 102 5.13 -24.01 7.65
C MET A 102 4.66 -23.19 6.44
N PRO A 103 4.65 -21.85 6.52
CA PRO A 103 4.43 -21.01 5.35
C PRO A 103 5.45 -21.27 4.24
N GLU A 104 5.00 -21.34 3.00
CA GLU A 104 5.86 -21.32 1.82
C GLU A 104 6.59 -19.97 1.73
N SER A 105 7.89 -20.01 1.46
CA SER A 105 8.72 -18.82 1.26
C SER A 105 9.30 -18.83 -0.16
N SER A 106 9.07 -17.74 -0.87
CA SER A 106 9.53 -17.52 -2.23
C SER A 106 10.25 -16.18 -2.34
N MET A 107 11.32 -16.15 -3.14
CA MET A 107 12.06 -14.93 -3.40
C MET A 107 11.32 -14.03 -4.40
N PHE A 108 10.97 -12.81 -3.97
CA PHE A 108 10.39 -11.78 -4.83
C PHE A 108 11.39 -10.63 -5.01
N TRP A 109 11.63 -10.22 -6.26
CA TRP A 109 12.30 -8.99 -6.77
C TRP A 109 13.37 -8.32 -5.88
N ASP A 110 14.55 -8.05 -6.44
CA ASP A 110 15.65 -7.27 -5.82
C ASP A 110 16.24 -7.84 -4.52
N ALA A 111 15.92 -9.08 -4.15
CA ALA A 111 16.66 -9.81 -3.13
C ALA A 111 17.99 -10.34 -3.71
N ARG A 112 19.03 -9.52 -3.62
CA ARG A 112 20.41 -9.98 -3.38
C ARG A 112 20.92 -9.35 -2.10
#